data_AF-A0A1M5LIB9-F1
#
_entry.id   AF-A0A1M5LIB9-F1
#
_cell.length_a   1.000
_cell.length_b   1.000
_cell.length_c   1.000
_cell.angle_alpha   90.00
_cell.angle_beta   90.00
_cell.angle_gamma   90.00
#
_symmetry.space_group_name_H-M   'P 1'
#
loop_
_entity.id
_entity.type
_entity.pdbx_description
1 polymer ?
#
loop_
_entity_poly.entity_id
_entity_poly.type
_entity_poly.pdbx_seq_one_letter_code
_entity_poly.pdbx_strand_id
1 'polypeptide(L)'
;MVFILVPVNLASLWFIPFFGGDWIAGLAIAGMALNIPIMFKDRGMSKLMALPHLIFWIPLVLFAYWILTNKGGVPSHYVVYLRVLIAVSVVSLVFDIPDFIRWLRGDRATA
;
A
#
# COMPACT_ATOMS: atom_id res chain seq x y z
N MET A 1 3.22 -11.74 4.66
CA MET A 1 3.05 -10.27 4.57
C MET A 1 1.61 -9.82 4.75
N VAL A 2 0.63 -10.47 4.10
CA VAL A 2 -0.81 -10.08 4.14
C VAL A 2 -1.37 -9.84 5.55
N PHE A 3 -1.05 -10.70 6.53
CA PHE A 3 -1.51 -10.56 7.92
C PHE A 3 -1.00 -9.31 8.66
N ILE A 4 0.05 -8.66 8.16
CA ILE A 4 0.58 -7.40 8.71
C ILE A 4 0.11 -6.23 7.84
N LEU A 5 0.20 -6.42 6.53
CA LEU A 5 -0.09 -5.42 5.51
C LEU A 5 -1.54 -4.95 5.55
N VAL A 6 -2.49 -5.89 5.68
CA VAL A 6 -3.93 -5.56 5.71
C VAL A 6 -4.29 -4.78 6.98
N PRO A 7 -3.95 -5.22 8.21
CA PRO A 7 -4.22 -4.42 9.41
C PRO A 7 -3.56 -3.05 9.41
N VAL A 8 -2.30 -2.95 8.94
CA VAL A 8 -1.58 -1.67 8.87
C VAL A 8 -2.26 -0.70 7.91
N ASN A 9 -2.66 -1.16 6.72
CA ASN A 9 -3.39 -0.32 5.78
C ASN A 9 -4.81 0.01 6.27
N LEU A 10 -5.50 -0.90 6.97
CA LEU A 10 -6.82 -0.62 7.56
C LEU A 10 -6.72 0.39 8.71
N ALA A 11 -5.63 0.37 9.47
CA ALA A 11 -5.40 1.34 10.54
C ALA A 11 -5.35 2.79 10.03
N SER A 12 -5.10 3.02 8.74
CA SER A 12 -5.19 4.35 8.11
C SER A 12 -6.53 5.05 8.36
N LEU A 13 -7.63 4.29 8.46
CA LEU A 13 -8.96 4.81 8.68
C LEU A 13 -9.08 5.56 10.02
N TRP A 14 -8.31 5.14 11.03
CA TRP A 14 -8.25 5.81 12.32
C TRP A 14 -7.59 7.19 12.26
N PHE A 15 -6.78 7.42 11.24
CA PHE A 15 -6.00 8.65 11.08
C PHE A 15 -6.61 9.64 10.07
N ILE A 16 -7.80 9.34 9.51
CA ILE A 16 -8.55 10.25 8.63
C ILE A 16 -8.69 11.68 9.19
N PRO A 17 -8.94 11.90 10.50
CA PRO A 17 -9.07 13.24 11.05
C PRO A 17 -7.78 14.08 11.04
N PHE A 18 -6.62 13.46 10.82
CA PHE A 18 -5.34 14.17 10.78
C PHE A 18 -4.99 14.66 9.38
N PHE A 19 -4.01 15.56 9.31
CA PHE A 19 -3.56 16.14 8.05
C PHE A 19 -3.16 15.06 7.02
N GLY A 20 -3.80 15.11 5.85
CA GLY A 20 -3.61 14.15 4.77
C GLY A 20 -4.07 12.73 5.08
N GLY A 21 -4.74 12.49 6.21
CA GLY A 21 -5.20 11.17 6.63
C GLY A 21 -6.25 10.56 5.69
N ASP A 22 -7.09 11.41 5.11
CA ASP A 22 -8.03 11.09 4.04
C ASP A 22 -7.33 10.53 2.79
N TRP A 23 -6.28 11.20 2.32
CA TRP A 23 -5.47 10.76 1.19
C TRP A 23 -4.68 9.48 1.50
N ILE A 24 -4.09 9.40 2.69
CA ILE A 24 -3.39 8.19 3.19
C ILE A 24 -4.36 7.00 3.18
N ALA A 25 -5.55 7.17 3.75
CA ALA A 25 -6.57 6.12 3.80
C ALA A 25 -7.07 5.74 2.40
N GLY A 26 -7.37 6.72 1.55
CA GLY A 26 -7.82 6.48 0.18
C GLY A 26 -6.81 5.66 -0.62
N LEU A 27 -5.53 6.04 -0.59
CA LEU A 27 -4.46 5.34 -1.30
C LEU A 27 -4.19 3.94 -0.71
N ALA A 28 -4.17 3.80 0.61
CA ALA A 28 -3.98 2.52 1.29
C ALA A 28 -5.09 1.51 0.94
N ILE A 29 -6.34 1.96 1.05
CA ILE A 29 -7.52 1.12 0.77
C ILE A 29 -7.65 0.83 -0.71
N ALA A 30 -7.43 1.80 -1.61
CA ALA A 30 -7.53 1.59 -3.05
C ALA A 30 -6.54 0.51 -3.55
N GLY A 31 -5.30 0.53 -3.06
CA GLY A 31 -4.29 -0.49 -3.39
C GLY A 31 -4.70 -1.91 -2.98
N MET A 32 -5.45 -2.07 -1.89
CA MET A 32 -6.00 -3.38 -1.48
C MET A 32 -7.31 -3.75 -2.17
N ALA A 33 -8.24 -2.80 -2.27
CA ALA A 33 -9.58 -3.05 -2.78
C ALA A 33 -9.58 -3.44 -4.27
N LEU A 34 -8.71 -2.82 -5.06
CA LEU A 34 -8.58 -3.12 -6.49
C LEU A 34 -7.94 -4.48 -6.77
N ASN A 35 -7.38 -5.12 -5.76
CA ASN A 35 -6.89 -6.49 -5.83
C ASN A 35 -8.00 -7.54 -5.68
N ILE A 36 -9.14 -7.18 -5.09
CA ILE A 36 -10.28 -8.10 -4.90
C ILE A 36 -10.83 -8.60 -6.26
N PRO A 37 -11.15 -7.75 -7.25
CA PRO A 37 -11.61 -8.22 -8.55
C PRO A 37 -10.60 -9.11 -9.29
N ILE A 38 -9.30 -8.84 -9.12
CA ILE A 38 -8.22 -9.62 -9.74
C ILE A 38 -8.21 -11.02 -9.13
N MET A 39 -8.29 -11.15 -7.81
CA MET A 39 -8.37 -12.44 -7.13
C MET A 39 -9.56 -13.27 -7.59
N PHE A 40 -10.73 -12.64 -7.77
CA PHE A 40 -11.93 -13.34 -8.27
C PHE A 40 -11.75 -13.84 -9.71
N LYS A 41 -11.14 -13.03 -10.58
CA LYS A 41 -10.93 -13.38 -11.99
C LYS A 41 -9.87 -14.48 -12.16
N ASP A 42 -8.74 -14.33 -11.49
CA ASP A 42 -7.58 -15.22 -11.65
C ASP A 42 -7.64 -16.43 -10.68
N ARG A 43 -8.70 -16.54 -9.87
CA ARG A 43 -8.96 -17.61 -8.90
C ARG A 43 -7.80 -17.87 -7.93
N GLY A 44 -7.07 -16.82 -7.55
CA GLY A 44 -5.92 -16.94 -6.66
C GLY A 44 -5.08 -15.67 -6.60
N MET A 45 -3.89 -15.80 -6.02
CA MET A 45 -2.93 -14.70 -5.95
C MET A 45 -2.09 -14.64 -7.23
N SER A 46 -2.53 -13.84 -8.19
CA SER A 46 -1.82 -13.67 -9.45
C SER A 46 -0.78 -12.55 -9.34
N LYS A 47 0.27 -12.63 -10.16
CA LYS A 47 1.31 -11.59 -10.26
C LYS A 47 0.77 -10.24 -10.75
N LEU A 48 -0.44 -10.21 -11.31
CA LEU A 48 -1.14 -8.96 -11.65
C LEU A 48 -1.52 -8.15 -10.41
N MET A 49 -1.64 -8.79 -9.24
CA MET A 49 -2.01 -8.12 -8.01
C MET A 49 -0.96 -7.11 -7.51
N ALA A 50 0.26 -7.19 -8.03
CA ALA A 50 1.29 -6.19 -7.81
C ALA A 50 0.93 -4.84 -8.47
N LEU A 51 0.13 -4.82 -9.55
CA LEU A 51 -0.16 -3.60 -10.30
C LEU A 51 -0.92 -2.55 -9.46
N PRO A 52 -2.04 -2.89 -8.77
CA PRO A 52 -2.66 -1.94 -7.85
C PRO A 52 -1.71 -1.46 -6.75
N HIS A 53 -0.87 -2.33 -6.18
CA HIS A 53 0.09 -1.92 -5.17
C HIS A 53 1.08 -0.89 -5.72
N LEU A 54 1.64 -1.10 -6.91
CA LEU A 54 2.55 -0.14 -7.54
C LEU A 54 1.87 1.21 -7.79
N ILE A 55 0.65 1.20 -8.32
CA ILE A 55 -0.07 2.45 -8.67
C ILE A 55 -0.42 3.25 -7.42
N PHE A 56 -0.89 2.61 -6.35
CA PHE A 56 -1.43 3.31 -5.19
C PHE A 56 -0.43 3.45 -4.03
N TRP A 57 0.45 2.47 -3.83
CA TRP A 57 1.35 2.48 -2.67
C TRP A 57 2.66 3.22 -2.91
N ILE A 58 3.11 3.36 -4.16
CA ILE A 58 4.21 4.27 -4.48
C ILE A 58 3.84 5.72 -4.09
N PRO A 59 2.73 6.30 -4.58
CA PRO A 59 2.34 7.65 -4.16
C PRO A 59 1.99 7.71 -2.66
N LEU A 60 1.43 6.65 -2.07
CA LEU A 60 1.20 6.57 -0.62
C LEU A 60 2.49 6.76 0.18
N VAL A 61 3.55 6.02 -0.16
CA VAL A 61 4.85 6.08 0.51
C VAL A 61 5.46 7.48 0.36
N LEU A 62 5.43 8.03 -0.86
CA LEU A 62 5.97 9.37 -1.13
C LEU A 62 5.21 10.45 -0.36
N PHE A 63 3.88 10.36 -0.32
CA PHE A 63 3.04 11.33 0.38
C PHE A 63 3.20 11.23 1.91
N ALA A 64 3.23 10.01 2.45
CA ALA A 64 3.49 9.78 3.87
C ALA A 64 4.88 10.31 4.28
N TYR A 65 5.89 10.09 3.44
CA TYR A 65 7.24 10.61 3.67
C TYR A 65 7.28 12.15 3.61
N TRP A 66 6.56 12.74 2.66
CA TRP A 66 6.42 14.19 2.56
C TRP A 66 5.78 14.79 3.82
N ILE A 67 4.70 14.18 4.36
CA ILE A 67 4.09 14.61 5.62
C ILE A 67 5.11 14.58 6.76
N LEU A 68 5.88 13.49 6.89
CA LEU A 68 6.89 13.34 7.94
C LEU A 68 8.02 14.37 7.87
N THR A 69 8.36 14.87 6.68
CA THR A 69 9.50 15.77 6.47
C THR A 69 9.12 17.24 6.40
N ASN A 70 7.88 17.57 6.03
CA ASN A 70 7.47 18.94 5.75
C ASN A 70 6.45 19.51 6.75
N LYS A 71 5.96 18.71 7.72
CA LYS A 71 4.93 19.17 8.66
C LYS A 71 5.36 19.01 10.12
N GLY A 72 5.67 20.14 10.75
CA GLY A 72 5.67 20.25 12.21
C GLY A 72 4.23 20.24 12.75
N GLY A 73 4.01 19.67 13.94
CA GLY A 73 2.71 19.69 14.61
C GLY A 73 1.81 18.47 14.38
N VAL A 74 2.30 17.43 13.71
CA VAL A 74 1.59 16.14 13.62
C VAL A 74 1.70 15.38 14.95
N PRO A 75 0.61 14.80 15.49
CA PRO A 75 0.69 14.05 16.75
C PRO A 75 1.68 12.87 16.68
N SER A 76 2.37 12.61 17.79
CA SER A 76 3.42 11.59 17.87
C SER A 76 2.96 10.19 17.47
N HIS A 77 1.74 9.81 17.83
CA HIS A 77 1.14 8.52 17.46
C HIS A 77 0.91 8.40 15.95
N TYR A 78 0.51 9.49 15.28
CA TYR A 78 0.35 9.50 13.82
C TYR A 78 1.71 9.45 13.11
N VAL A 79 2.73 10.11 13.64
CA VAL A 79 4.11 10.00 13.15
C VAL A 79 4.63 8.55 13.22
N VAL A 80 4.41 7.87 14.34
CA VAL A 80 4.79 6.45 14.50
C VAL A 80 4.04 5.58 13.48
N TYR A 81 2.74 5.79 13.34
CA TYR A 81 1.93 5.09 12.36
C TYR A 81 2.45 5.28 10.93
N LEU A 82 2.72 6.52 10.49
CA LEU A 82 3.23 6.80 9.14
C LEU A 82 4.56 6.11 8.87
N ARG A 83 5.46 6.03 9.87
CA ARG A 83 6.73 5.28 9.75
C ARG A 83 6.50 3.79 9.54
N VAL A 84 5.58 3.20 10.32
CA VAL A 84 5.20 1.79 10.17
C VAL A 84 4.56 1.54 8.81
N LEU A 85 3.62 2.39 8.40
CA LEU A 85 2.97 2.32 7.09
C LEU A 85 3.98 2.37 5.95
N ILE A 86 4.93 3.31 5.98
CA ILE A 86 6.01 3.42 4.99
C ILE A 86 6.86 2.15 4.98
N ALA A 87 7.33 1.69 6.15
CA ALA A 87 8.20 0.51 6.23
C ALA A 87 7.51 -0.74 5.65
N VAL A 88 6.26 -0.98 6.04
CA VAL A 88 5.48 -2.13 5.57
C VAL A 88 5.18 -2.03 4.07
N SER A 89 4.77 -0.86 3.58
CA SER A 89 4.49 -0.64 2.16
C SER A 89 5.74 -0.74 1.29
N VAL A 90 6.89 -0.21 1.73
CA VAL A 90 8.17 -0.36 1.02
C VAL A 90 8.58 -1.82 0.93
N VAL A 91 8.49 -2.57 2.04
CA VAL A 91 8.81 -4.01 2.03
C VAL A 91 7.87 -4.75 1.07
N SER A 92 6.57 -4.41 1.01
CA SER A 92 5.68 -5.01 0.02
C SER A 92 6.09 -4.67 -1.41
N LEU A 93 6.39 -3.39 -1.69
CA LEU A 93 6.77 -2.92 -3.02
C LEU A 93 8.03 -3.63 -3.55
N VAL A 94 8.98 -3.98 -2.67
CA VAL A 94 10.16 -4.77 -3.03
C VAL A 94 9.78 -6.15 -3.59
N PHE A 95 8.70 -6.77 -3.10
CA PHE A 95 8.18 -8.03 -3.64
C PHE A 95 7.27 -7.80 -4.87
N ASP A 96 6.49 -6.72 -4.88
CA ASP A 96 5.54 -6.41 -5.97
C ASP A 96 6.26 -6.07 -7.29
N ILE A 97 7.41 -5.36 -7.23
CA ILE A 97 8.14 -4.95 -8.45
C ILE A 97 8.60 -6.15 -9.31
N PRO A 98 9.35 -7.14 -8.77
CA PRO A 98 9.76 -8.32 -9.54
C PRO A 98 8.57 -9.12 -10.09
N ASP A 99 7.50 -9.26 -9.31
CA ASP A 99 6.32 -10.03 -9.73
C ASP A 99 5.58 -9.33 -10.86
N PHE A 100 5.45 -8.01 -10.81
CA PHE A 100 4.90 -7.25 -11.93
C PHE A 100 5.78 -7.34 -13.18
N ILE A 101 7.12 -7.30 -13.04
CA ILE A 101 8.05 -7.47 -14.17
C ILE A 101 7.89 -8.87 -14.80
N ARG A 102 7.76 -9.93 -13.99
CA ARG A 102 7.50 -11.29 -14.49
C ARG A 102 6.17 -11.36 -15.23
N TRP A 103 5.13 -10.73 -14.68
CA TRP A 103 3.83 -10.64 -15.33
C TRP A 103 3.91 -9.92 -16.69
N LEU A 104 4.66 -8.81 -16.79
CA LEU A 104 4.91 -8.11 -18.05
C LEU A 104 5.64 -8.98 -19.09
N ARG A 105 6.53 -9.87 -18.63
CA ARG A 105 7.23 -10.84 -19.47
C ARG A 105 6.36 -12.03 -19.91
N GLY A 106 5.06 -12.02 -19.59
CA GLY A 106 4.11 -13.03 -20.00
C GLY A 106 3.95 -14.19 -19.02
N ASP A 107 4.60 -14.14 -17.86
CA ASP A 107 4.42 -15.13 -16.80
C ASP A 107 3.08 -14.88 -16.09
N ARG A 108 2.06 -15.62 -16.49
CA ARG A 108 0.72 -15.60 -15.89
C ARG A 108 0.53 -16.66 -14.81
N ALA A 109 1.58 -17.41 -14.47
CA ALA A 109 1.47 -18.40 -13.39
C ALA A 109 1.17 -17.67 -12.08
N THR A 110 0.19 -18.19 -11.35
CA THR A 110 -0.13 -17.77 -9.98
C THR A 110 1.12 -17.93 -9.11
N ALA A 111 1.38 -16.94 -8.26
CA ALA A 111 2.51 -16.96 -7.34
C ALA A 111 2.27 -17.95 -6.18
#